data_AF-A0A2E6DLB6-F1
#
_entry.id   AF-A0A2E6DLB6-F1
#
_cell.length_a   1.000
_cell.length_b   1.000
_cell.length_c   1.000
_cell.angle_alpha   90.00
_cell.angle_beta   90.00
_cell.angle_gamma   90.00
#
_symmetry.space_group_name_H-M   'P 1'
#
loop_
_entity.id
_entity.type
_entity.pdbx_description
1 polymer ?
#
loop_
_entity_poly.entity_id
_entity_poly.type
_entity_poly.pdbx_seq_one_letter_code
_entity_poly.pdbx_strand_id
1 'polypeptide(L)'
;MKKPSETGMTLRSTRRLCPCVCRQRIRVVLSQKGSVSWCPPGAVITGLSLQQESLKEEIDKMQTWNIGEAKITKVVEMEQMWPGSAVIPDANSAALLEHDWILGPFADSENGRIRLSFHAFCIEIGDEKIVVDTCAGNDKTRPNFAALSNLDTDFMHKMTEAGFGPDDVTAVICTHLHVDHVGWNTRLLNGVWQPTFPKARYLFGETEWAHWRVEPQVYGDVVGDSIQPCIDAGLAELVQSDMQLNDAIWLEPTPGHTPGHHSVCISSGGEDAIITGDLCHHPIQFELPHWSSEPDVDKPAAITMRRRFAERYCDDHTLILGTHFGGPSCGYLRPLGNSWWLDSKGFADTDDNLANA
;
A
#
# COMPACT_ATOMS: atom_id res chain seq x y z
N MET A 1 -11.47 69.47 -20.88
CA MET A 1 -12.73 69.24 -21.63
C MET A 1 -13.00 67.74 -21.70
N LYS A 2 -14.20 67.34 -21.25
CA LYS A 2 -14.99 66.10 -21.49
C LYS A 2 -14.36 64.69 -21.32
N LYS A 3 -14.90 63.97 -20.32
CA LYS A 3 -15.04 62.48 -20.21
C LYS A 3 -16.17 61.97 -21.18
N PRO A 4 -16.75 60.74 -21.03
CA PRO A 4 -16.28 59.37 -21.36
C PRO A 4 -17.35 58.57 -22.18
N SER A 5 -17.14 57.27 -22.50
CA SER A 5 -18.20 56.20 -22.67
C SER A 5 -17.55 54.92 -23.25
N GLU A 6 -17.57 53.71 -22.68
CA GLU A 6 -18.64 52.75 -22.28
C GLU A 6 -19.42 52.04 -23.42
N THR A 7 -19.49 50.69 -23.30
CA THR A 7 -20.51 49.73 -23.81
C THR A 7 -20.63 49.52 -25.33
N GLY A 8 -20.99 48.36 -25.90
CA GLY A 8 -21.43 47.05 -25.42
C GLY A 8 -22.10 46.28 -26.58
N MET A 9 -22.13 44.95 -26.48
CA MET A 9 -23.26 44.07 -26.87
C MET A 9 -23.65 43.78 -28.37
N THR A 10 -23.48 42.49 -28.75
CA THR A 10 -24.51 41.53 -29.25
C THR A 10 -25.07 41.45 -30.69
N LEU A 11 -25.10 40.19 -31.21
CA LEU A 11 -26.22 39.33 -31.69
C LEU A 11 -26.32 38.85 -33.17
N ARG A 12 -26.59 37.53 -33.27
CA ARG A 12 -27.49 36.76 -34.19
C ARG A 12 -27.04 36.52 -35.64
N SER A 13 -26.81 35.28 -36.08
CA SER A 13 -27.75 34.18 -36.48
C SER A 13 -27.51 33.90 -37.98
N THR A 14 -27.53 32.69 -38.56
CA THR A 14 -28.60 31.68 -38.63
C THR A 14 -28.10 30.34 -39.20
N ARG A 15 -28.93 29.31 -38.95
CA ARG A 15 -28.92 27.87 -39.28
C ARG A 15 -28.80 27.47 -40.77
N ARG A 16 -28.34 26.22 -41.00
CA ARG A 16 -28.96 25.07 -41.74
C ARG A 16 -28.10 23.80 -41.45
N LEU A 17 -28.55 22.78 -40.69
CA LEU A 17 -29.32 21.55 -41.05
C LEU A 17 -28.75 20.83 -42.29
N CYS A 18 -28.47 19.52 -42.38
CA CYS A 18 -28.60 18.23 -41.62
C CYS A 18 -27.87 17.14 -42.50
N PRO A 19 -27.91 15.79 -42.29
CA PRO A 19 -28.18 14.92 -41.11
C PRO A 19 -27.27 13.65 -40.95
N CYS A 20 -27.49 12.92 -39.83
CA CYS A 20 -27.27 11.47 -39.55
C CYS A 20 -25.80 10.94 -39.41
N VAL A 21 -25.39 10.18 -38.38
CA VAL A 21 -25.94 8.91 -37.83
C VAL A 21 -25.45 8.66 -36.37
N CYS A 22 -26.38 8.23 -35.50
CA CYS A 22 -26.33 7.19 -34.42
C CYS A 22 -24.94 6.74 -33.84
N ARG A 23 -24.68 6.61 -32.52
CA ARG A 23 -25.37 5.76 -31.52
C ARG A 23 -24.97 6.06 -30.05
N GLN A 24 -26.01 6.12 -29.22
CA GLN A 24 -26.22 5.44 -27.92
C GLN A 24 -25.30 5.69 -26.70
N ARG A 25 -25.88 6.40 -25.72
CA ARG A 25 -25.59 6.29 -24.28
C ARG A 25 -26.39 5.13 -23.69
N ILE A 26 -25.74 4.24 -22.95
CA ILE A 26 -26.40 3.19 -22.15
C ILE A 26 -26.78 3.80 -20.80
N ARG A 27 -28.04 3.60 -20.43
CA ARG A 27 -28.64 3.93 -19.13
C ARG A 27 -28.99 2.59 -18.50
N VAL A 28 -28.38 2.24 -17.38
CA VAL A 28 -28.69 0.99 -16.67
C VAL A 28 -29.96 1.21 -15.85
N VAL A 29 -30.97 0.38 -16.10
CA VAL A 29 -32.19 0.26 -15.30
C VAL A 29 -32.17 -1.12 -14.67
N LEU A 30 -32.23 -1.18 -13.34
CA LEU A 30 -32.42 -2.40 -12.56
C LEU A 30 -33.84 -2.94 -12.78
N SER A 31 -33.95 -4.24 -13.02
CA SER A 31 -35.23 -4.97 -12.93
C SER A 31 -34.98 -6.42 -12.53
N GLN A 32 -35.48 -6.79 -11.34
CA GLN A 32 -35.65 -8.17 -10.91
C GLN A 32 -36.64 -8.92 -11.82
N LYS A 33 -36.29 -10.14 -12.25
CA LYS A 33 -37.11 -11.37 -12.20
C LYS A 33 -36.40 -12.50 -12.94
N GLY A 34 -36.37 -13.68 -12.32
CA GLY A 34 -35.67 -14.87 -12.81
C GLY A 34 -36.28 -15.48 -14.07
N SER A 35 -35.40 -15.97 -14.93
CA SER A 35 -35.63 -17.07 -15.87
C SER A 35 -34.29 -17.70 -16.20
N VAL A 36 -34.14 -19.00 -15.95
CA VAL A 36 -32.98 -19.78 -16.36
C VAL A 36 -33.09 -20.01 -17.86
N SER A 37 -32.18 -19.43 -18.65
CA SER A 37 -32.03 -19.73 -20.08
C SER A 37 -30.89 -20.72 -20.29
N TRP A 38 -31.20 -21.76 -21.06
CA TRP A 38 -30.26 -22.80 -21.48
C TRP A 38 -29.27 -22.21 -22.50
N CYS A 39 -27.96 -22.30 -22.26
CA CYS A 39 -26.93 -21.95 -23.22
C CYS A 39 -26.65 -23.13 -24.18
N PRO A 40 -26.56 -22.92 -25.50
CA PRO A 40 -26.19 -23.99 -26.43
C PRO A 40 -24.70 -24.35 -26.29
N PRO A 41 -24.31 -25.62 -26.50
CA PRO A 41 -22.92 -26.05 -26.41
C PRO A 41 -22.11 -25.40 -27.54
N GLY A 42 -21.15 -24.54 -27.19
CA GLY A 42 -20.26 -23.88 -28.16
C GLY A 42 -20.00 -22.39 -27.92
N ALA A 43 -20.61 -21.76 -26.91
CA ALA A 43 -20.23 -20.40 -26.52
C ALA A 43 -18.90 -20.43 -25.77
N VAL A 44 -17.80 -20.11 -26.45
CA VAL A 44 -16.52 -19.81 -25.80
C VAL A 44 -16.72 -18.53 -25.00
N ILE A 45 -16.58 -18.62 -23.68
CA ILE A 45 -16.62 -17.46 -22.78
C ILE A 45 -15.31 -16.69 -23.00
N THR A 46 -15.33 -15.72 -23.91
CA THR A 46 -14.16 -14.88 -24.23
C THR A 46 -13.72 -14.01 -23.06
N GLY A 47 -14.58 -13.77 -22.06
CA GLY A 47 -14.27 -12.99 -20.86
C GLY A 47 -13.37 -13.70 -19.84
N LEU A 48 -13.46 -15.03 -19.74
CA LEU A 48 -12.62 -15.83 -18.81
C LEU A 48 -11.17 -15.90 -19.29
N SER A 49 -10.95 -15.99 -20.61
CA SER A 49 -9.61 -16.04 -21.21
C SER A 49 -8.84 -14.72 -21.04
N LEU A 50 -9.51 -13.58 -21.20
CA LEU A 50 -8.88 -12.26 -21.05
C LEU A 50 -8.56 -11.94 -19.58
N GLN A 51 -9.42 -12.34 -18.64
CA GLN A 51 -9.09 -12.25 -17.21
C GLN A 51 -7.93 -13.19 -16.85
N GLN A 52 -7.91 -14.42 -17.35
CA GLN A 52 -6.81 -15.36 -17.10
C GLN A 52 -5.47 -14.91 -17.70
N GLU A 53 -5.47 -14.24 -18.87
CA GLU A 53 -4.26 -13.69 -19.48
C GLU A 53 -3.76 -12.44 -18.74
N SER A 54 -4.64 -11.51 -18.34
CA SER A 54 -4.24 -10.34 -17.53
C SER A 54 -3.75 -10.71 -16.14
N LEU A 55 -4.38 -11.71 -15.51
CA LEU A 55 -3.98 -12.23 -14.20
C LEU A 55 -2.62 -12.94 -14.28
N LYS A 56 -2.37 -13.72 -15.34
CA LYS A 56 -1.08 -14.37 -15.54
C LYS A 56 0.06 -13.37 -15.79
N GLU A 57 -0.21 -12.27 -16.50
CA GLU A 57 0.74 -11.17 -16.67
C GLU A 57 1.03 -10.44 -15.34
N GLU A 58 0.06 -10.29 -14.45
CA GLU A 58 0.29 -9.74 -13.10
C GLU A 58 1.11 -10.70 -12.21
N ILE A 59 0.92 -12.02 -12.33
CA ILE A 59 1.72 -13.03 -11.61
C ILE A 59 3.18 -13.02 -12.06
N ASP A 60 3.44 -13.01 -13.37
CA ASP A 60 4.80 -12.95 -13.92
C ASP A 60 5.50 -11.61 -13.60
N LYS A 61 4.76 -10.61 -13.10
CA LYS A 61 5.23 -9.29 -12.65
C LYS A 61 5.38 -9.14 -11.14
N MET A 62 5.02 -10.14 -10.32
CA MET A 62 5.15 -10.01 -8.87
C MET A 62 6.62 -9.91 -8.45
N GLN A 63 6.95 -8.82 -7.76
CA GLN A 63 8.31 -8.60 -7.26
C GLN A 63 8.63 -9.59 -6.15
N THR A 64 9.79 -10.25 -6.28
CA THR A 64 10.30 -11.19 -5.29
C THR A 64 11.78 -10.98 -5.05
N TRP A 65 12.21 -11.22 -3.80
CA TRP A 65 13.60 -11.11 -3.37
C TRP A 65 13.96 -12.32 -2.52
N ASN A 66 15.18 -12.82 -2.67
CA ASN A 66 15.72 -13.83 -1.77
C ASN A 66 16.73 -13.16 -0.83
N ILE A 67 16.66 -13.51 0.45
CA ILE A 67 17.59 -13.11 1.51
C ILE A 67 18.07 -14.41 2.12
N GLY A 68 19.18 -14.93 1.61
CA GLY A 68 19.58 -16.32 1.87
C GLY A 68 18.45 -17.31 1.53
N GLU A 69 17.99 -18.06 2.53
CA GLU A 69 16.87 -19.02 2.39
C GLU A 69 15.47 -18.39 2.51
N ALA A 70 15.37 -17.12 2.91
CA ALA A 70 14.08 -16.42 3.00
C ALA A 70 13.69 -15.88 1.62
N LYS A 71 12.45 -16.13 1.19
CA LYS A 71 11.89 -15.50 0.00
C LYS A 71 10.83 -14.49 0.40
N ILE A 72 10.97 -13.25 -0.04
CA ILE A 72 10.03 -12.15 0.19
C ILE A 72 9.29 -11.86 -1.11
N THR A 73 7.97 -11.78 -1.06
CA THR A 73 7.09 -11.47 -2.20
C THR A 73 6.25 -10.25 -1.87
N LYS A 74 6.24 -9.24 -2.75
CA LYS A 74 5.36 -8.07 -2.62
C LYS A 74 4.02 -8.38 -3.29
N VAL A 75 2.93 -8.28 -2.53
CA VAL A 75 1.56 -8.44 -3.06
C VAL A 75 0.82 -7.12 -2.94
N VAL A 76 0.47 -6.52 -4.08
CA VAL A 76 -0.11 -5.18 -4.14
C VAL A 76 -1.63 -5.23 -4.06
N GLU A 77 -2.22 -4.52 -3.09
CA GLU A 77 -3.65 -4.22 -3.09
C GLU A 77 -3.96 -3.07 -4.06
N MET A 78 -3.21 -1.97 -3.94
CA MET A 78 -3.35 -0.82 -4.83
C MET A 78 -2.07 0.01 -4.90
N GLU A 79 -1.79 0.58 -6.07
CA GLU A 79 -0.73 1.56 -6.25
C GLU A 79 -1.28 2.73 -7.07
N GLN A 80 -1.05 3.97 -6.61
CA GLN A 80 -1.58 5.17 -7.25
C GLN A 80 -0.62 6.35 -7.10
N MET A 81 -0.80 7.37 -7.95
CA MET A 81 -0.10 8.65 -7.83
C MET A 81 -0.88 9.61 -6.93
N TRP A 82 -0.24 10.13 -5.88
CA TRP A 82 -0.82 11.02 -4.88
C TRP A 82 -0.10 12.37 -4.86
N PRO A 83 -0.79 13.48 -4.59
CA PRO A 83 -0.10 14.70 -4.19
C PRO A 83 0.78 14.37 -2.96
N GLY A 84 2.09 14.62 -3.02
CA GLY A 84 2.99 14.28 -1.91
C GLY A 84 2.58 14.94 -0.59
N SER A 85 2.09 16.17 -0.67
CA SER A 85 1.53 16.93 0.44
C SER A 85 0.29 16.31 1.11
N ALA A 86 -0.34 15.31 0.51
CA ALA A 86 -1.43 14.57 1.14
C ALA A 86 -0.95 13.64 2.26
N VAL A 87 0.33 13.24 2.24
CA VAL A 87 0.94 12.36 3.25
C VAL A 87 2.08 13.07 3.97
N ILE A 88 2.96 13.75 3.22
CA ILE A 88 4.13 14.46 3.72
C ILE A 88 3.94 15.94 3.38
N PRO A 89 3.46 16.80 4.30
CA PRO A 89 3.03 18.17 3.97
C PRO A 89 4.06 19.01 3.21
N ASP A 90 5.35 18.83 3.50
CA ASP A 90 6.45 19.55 2.83
C ASP A 90 6.75 19.04 1.41
N ALA A 91 6.31 17.81 1.06
CA ALA A 91 6.49 17.19 -0.25
C ALA A 91 5.51 17.72 -1.30
N ASN A 92 5.52 19.03 -1.50
CA ASN A 92 4.78 19.66 -2.60
C ASN A 92 5.51 19.42 -3.94
N SER A 93 4.75 19.55 -5.04
CA SER A 93 5.25 19.28 -6.40
C SER A 93 6.55 20.01 -6.73
N ALA A 94 6.67 21.29 -6.38
CA ALA A 94 7.87 22.06 -6.70
C ALA A 94 9.10 21.53 -5.98
N ALA A 95 8.96 21.19 -4.69
CA ALA A 95 10.05 20.62 -3.91
C ALA A 95 10.45 19.23 -4.42
N LEU A 96 9.49 18.36 -4.74
CA LEU A 96 9.79 17.01 -5.24
C LEU A 96 10.51 17.02 -6.60
N LEU A 97 10.19 17.96 -7.47
CA LEU A 97 10.83 18.12 -8.78
C LEU A 97 12.30 18.56 -8.70
N GLU A 98 12.81 18.94 -7.53
CA GLU A 98 14.23 19.27 -7.31
C GLU A 98 15.11 18.01 -7.09
N HIS A 99 14.51 16.82 -6.97
CA HIS A 99 15.21 15.58 -6.61
C HIS A 99 15.16 14.54 -7.74
N ASP A 100 16.07 14.63 -8.72
CA ASP A 100 16.07 13.78 -9.93
C ASP A 100 15.99 12.27 -9.66
N TRP A 101 16.59 11.78 -8.56
CA TRP A 101 16.68 10.34 -8.30
C TRP A 101 15.34 9.70 -7.92
N ILE A 102 14.35 10.49 -7.47
CA ILE A 102 13.00 9.97 -7.21
C ILE A 102 12.09 10.04 -8.44
N LEU A 103 12.40 10.87 -9.44
CA LEU A 103 11.54 11.13 -10.60
C LEU A 103 11.59 9.97 -11.60
N GLY A 104 10.44 9.36 -11.89
CA GLY A 104 10.27 8.11 -12.61
C GLY A 104 9.88 6.95 -11.68
N PRO A 105 10.81 6.44 -10.85
CA PRO A 105 10.56 5.25 -10.04
C PRO A 105 9.59 5.53 -8.88
N PHE A 106 9.73 6.66 -8.19
CA PHE A 106 8.99 6.95 -6.95
C PHE A 106 8.06 8.17 -7.05
N ALA A 107 8.28 9.08 -8.00
CA ALA A 107 7.43 10.24 -8.26
C ALA A 107 7.32 10.51 -9.76
N ASP A 108 6.22 11.13 -10.23
CA ASP A 108 6.11 11.52 -11.63
C ASP A 108 6.94 12.77 -11.94
N SER A 109 7.64 12.76 -13.07
CA SER A 109 8.56 13.82 -13.47
C SER A 109 7.90 15.12 -13.95
N GLU A 110 6.58 15.11 -14.18
CA GLU A 110 5.86 16.27 -14.75
C GLU A 110 5.20 17.12 -13.66
N ASN A 111 4.59 16.48 -12.67
CA ASN A 111 3.73 17.10 -11.68
C ASN A 111 4.21 16.89 -10.24
N GLY A 112 5.28 16.11 -10.03
CA GLY A 112 5.84 15.85 -8.70
C GLY A 112 4.81 15.21 -7.75
N ARG A 113 3.99 14.29 -8.25
CA ARG A 113 3.13 13.42 -7.43
C ARG A 113 3.94 12.19 -7.06
N ILE A 114 3.79 11.74 -5.82
CA ILE A 114 4.46 10.54 -5.34
C ILE A 114 3.66 9.30 -5.71
N ARG A 115 4.36 8.21 -5.98
CA ARG A 115 3.80 6.88 -6.19
C ARG A 115 3.71 6.20 -4.83
N LEU A 116 2.50 6.02 -4.33
CA LEU A 116 2.24 5.30 -3.08
C LEU A 116 1.64 3.94 -3.41
N SER A 117 2.17 2.92 -2.74
CA SER A 117 1.69 1.55 -2.84
C SER A 117 1.13 1.11 -1.49
N PHE A 118 0.03 0.38 -1.53
CA PHE A 118 -0.52 -0.37 -0.41
C PHE A 118 -0.32 -1.84 -0.77
N HIS A 119 0.64 -2.48 -0.11
CA HIS A 119 1.02 -3.84 -0.38
C HIS A 119 1.41 -4.57 0.91
N ALA A 120 1.32 -5.89 0.88
CA ALA A 120 1.85 -6.75 1.91
C ALA A 120 3.20 -7.31 1.45
N PHE A 121 4.11 -7.51 2.39
CA PHE A 121 5.28 -8.35 2.17
C PHE A 121 5.03 -9.73 2.74
N CYS A 122 5.13 -10.74 1.88
CA CYS A 122 4.87 -12.13 2.23
C CYS A 122 6.21 -12.88 2.26
N ILE A 123 6.54 -13.50 3.39
CA ILE A 123 7.83 -14.15 3.65
C ILE A 123 7.63 -15.66 3.73
N GLU A 124 8.37 -16.40 2.91
CA GLU A 124 8.51 -17.86 3.00
C GLU A 124 9.91 -18.18 3.57
N ILE A 125 9.98 -18.91 4.69
CA ILE A 125 11.25 -19.45 5.20
C ILE A 125 11.00 -20.75 5.97
N GLY A 126 11.61 -21.85 5.51
CA GLY A 126 11.31 -23.18 6.04
C GLY A 126 9.83 -23.51 5.86
N ASP A 127 9.14 -23.83 6.96
CA ASP A 127 7.69 -24.10 6.97
C ASP A 127 6.84 -22.85 7.31
N GLU A 128 7.46 -21.70 7.56
CA GLU A 128 6.76 -20.47 7.92
C GLU A 128 6.30 -19.70 6.67
N LYS A 129 5.04 -19.25 6.68
CA LYS A 129 4.44 -18.35 5.71
C LYS A 129 3.87 -17.14 6.42
N ILE A 130 4.65 -16.07 6.41
CA ILE A 130 4.40 -14.87 7.22
C ILE A 130 3.90 -13.76 6.32
N VAL A 131 2.85 -13.06 6.74
CA VAL A 131 2.37 -11.85 6.07
C VAL A 131 2.71 -10.64 6.95
N VAL A 132 3.48 -9.69 6.42
CA VAL A 132 3.80 -8.42 7.09
C VAL A 132 2.86 -7.36 6.53
N ASP A 133 1.98 -6.88 7.41
CA ASP A 133 0.83 -6.01 7.13
C ASP A 133 -0.16 -6.58 6.10
N THR A 134 -1.42 -6.18 6.22
CA THR A 134 -2.55 -6.75 5.45
C THR A 134 -3.33 -5.69 4.70
N CYS A 135 -2.71 -4.55 4.39
CA CYS A 135 -3.31 -3.49 3.58
C CYS A 135 -4.66 -2.96 4.16
N ALA A 136 -5.51 -2.36 3.33
CA ALA A 136 -6.69 -1.60 3.75
C ALA A 136 -7.98 -2.41 3.87
N GLY A 137 -8.13 -3.51 3.11
CA GLY A 137 -9.25 -4.43 3.27
C GLY A 137 -10.56 -4.00 2.60
N ASN A 138 -11.27 -4.96 2.02
CA ASN A 138 -12.60 -4.73 1.43
C ASN A 138 -13.69 -4.45 2.48
N ASP A 139 -14.82 -3.90 2.01
CA ASP A 139 -16.09 -3.72 2.75
C ASP A 139 -16.05 -2.76 3.96
N LYS A 140 -14.89 -2.15 4.23
CA LYS A 140 -14.66 -1.32 5.42
C LYS A 140 -15.07 0.13 5.18
N THR A 141 -15.98 0.66 5.99
CA THR A 141 -16.37 2.08 5.90
C THR A 141 -15.33 2.97 6.59
N ARG A 142 -14.74 3.92 5.84
CA ARG A 142 -13.71 4.87 6.30
C ARG A 142 -14.15 6.32 6.07
N PRO A 143 -14.95 6.93 6.99
CA PRO A 143 -15.63 8.21 6.76
C PRO A 143 -14.69 9.40 6.52
N ASN A 144 -13.45 9.34 7.00
CA ASN A 144 -12.44 10.39 6.82
C ASN A 144 -11.29 9.96 5.89
N PHE A 145 -11.44 8.84 5.17
CA PHE A 145 -10.44 8.37 4.23
C PHE A 145 -11.09 7.67 3.04
N ALA A 146 -11.75 8.47 2.18
CA ALA A 146 -12.56 7.95 1.07
C ALA A 146 -11.78 7.04 0.11
N ALA A 147 -10.47 7.27 -0.06
CA ALA A 147 -9.62 6.44 -0.91
C ALA A 147 -9.52 4.98 -0.45
N LEU A 148 -9.71 4.72 0.85
CA LEU A 148 -9.65 3.38 1.46
C LEU A 148 -11.02 2.92 1.98
N SER A 149 -12.11 3.61 1.62
CA SER A 149 -13.45 3.29 2.10
C SER A 149 -14.20 2.40 1.12
N ASN A 150 -14.80 1.33 1.64
CA ASN A 150 -15.65 0.39 0.91
C ASN A 150 -14.94 -0.16 -0.33
N LEU A 151 -13.68 -0.56 -0.14
CA LEU A 151 -12.88 -1.17 -1.19
C LEU A 151 -13.51 -2.50 -1.64
N ASP A 152 -13.23 -2.83 -2.90
CA ASP A 152 -13.57 -4.10 -3.56
C ASP A 152 -12.41 -4.47 -4.50
N THR A 153 -11.26 -4.79 -3.90
CA THR A 153 -10.03 -5.19 -4.59
C THR A 153 -9.93 -6.71 -4.74
N ASP A 154 -9.05 -7.15 -5.64
CA ASP A 154 -8.71 -8.56 -5.87
C ASP A 154 -7.55 -9.05 -5.00
N PHE A 155 -7.19 -8.31 -3.94
CA PHE A 155 -6.00 -8.57 -3.12
C PHE A 155 -5.89 -10.03 -2.63
N MET A 156 -6.96 -10.62 -2.11
CA MET A 156 -6.93 -12.01 -1.63
C MET A 156 -6.76 -13.05 -2.74
N HIS A 157 -7.15 -12.72 -3.97
CA HIS A 157 -6.84 -13.55 -5.12
C HIS A 157 -5.33 -13.56 -5.37
N LYS A 158 -4.73 -12.36 -5.43
CA LYS A 158 -3.27 -12.18 -5.59
C LYS A 158 -2.47 -12.85 -4.46
N MET A 159 -2.92 -12.74 -3.21
CA MET A 159 -2.33 -13.44 -2.07
C MET A 159 -2.35 -14.97 -2.28
N THR A 160 -3.47 -15.53 -2.73
CA THR A 160 -3.59 -16.98 -2.99
C THR A 160 -2.66 -17.42 -4.13
N GLU A 161 -2.55 -16.62 -5.20
CA GLU A 161 -1.65 -16.88 -6.33
C GLU A 161 -0.17 -16.80 -5.93
N ALA A 162 0.18 -15.89 -5.02
CA ALA A 162 1.50 -15.80 -4.41
C ALA A 162 1.81 -16.96 -3.45
N GLY A 163 0.84 -17.85 -3.16
CA GLY A 163 0.99 -18.99 -2.25
C GLY A 163 0.63 -18.69 -0.80
N PHE A 164 -0.02 -17.56 -0.52
CA PHE A 164 -0.42 -17.10 0.81
C PHE A 164 -1.96 -17.09 0.93
N GLY A 165 -2.58 -18.25 0.69
CA GLY A 165 -4.00 -18.43 0.89
C GLY A 165 -4.40 -18.39 2.38
N PRO A 166 -5.70 -18.23 2.70
CA PRO A 166 -6.22 -18.22 4.07
C PRO A 166 -5.69 -19.34 4.97
N ASP A 167 -5.55 -20.54 4.41
CA ASP A 167 -5.18 -21.75 5.13
C ASP A 167 -3.66 -22.04 5.16
N ASP A 168 -2.87 -21.23 4.45
CA ASP A 168 -1.43 -21.40 4.26
C ASP A 168 -0.60 -20.53 5.22
N VAL A 169 -1.11 -19.35 5.57
CA VAL A 169 -0.40 -18.36 6.41
C VAL A 169 -0.31 -18.84 7.85
N THR A 170 0.91 -18.83 8.39
CA THR A 170 1.24 -19.27 9.75
C THR A 170 1.31 -18.12 10.75
N ALA A 171 1.67 -16.92 10.29
CA ALA A 171 1.66 -15.71 11.10
C ALA A 171 1.35 -14.46 10.28
N VAL A 172 0.73 -13.49 10.94
CA VAL A 172 0.54 -12.13 10.44
C VAL A 172 1.26 -11.19 11.41
N ILE A 173 2.19 -10.38 10.91
CA ILE A 173 2.87 -9.34 11.68
C ILE A 173 2.26 -8.00 11.31
N CYS A 174 1.71 -7.27 12.27
CA CYS A 174 1.31 -5.88 12.05
C CYS A 174 2.40 -4.94 12.59
N THR A 175 3.10 -4.25 11.69
CA THR A 175 4.15 -3.27 12.04
C THR A 175 3.61 -2.20 12.99
N HIS A 176 2.36 -1.81 12.74
CA HIS A 176 1.52 -0.96 13.58
C HIS A 176 0.03 -1.18 13.23
N LEU A 177 -0.89 -0.53 13.95
CA LEU A 177 -2.32 -0.82 13.84
C LEU A 177 -3.15 0.24 13.08
N HIS A 178 -2.55 0.91 12.09
CA HIS A 178 -3.31 1.78 11.18
C HIS A 178 -4.17 1.00 10.19
N VAL A 179 -5.19 1.69 9.68
CA VAL A 179 -6.27 1.16 8.84
C VAL A 179 -5.77 0.41 7.60
N ASP A 180 -4.70 0.90 7.02
CA ASP A 180 -4.01 0.42 5.83
C ASP A 180 -2.98 -0.68 6.10
N HIS A 181 -2.88 -1.17 7.34
CA HIS A 181 -1.99 -2.28 7.73
C HIS A 181 -2.77 -3.44 8.33
N VAL A 182 -3.98 -3.19 8.84
CA VAL A 182 -4.80 -4.20 9.53
C VAL A 182 -6.04 -4.61 8.74
N GLY A 183 -6.33 -3.97 7.62
CA GLY A 183 -7.57 -4.14 6.88
C GLY A 183 -7.88 -5.61 6.57
N TRP A 184 -7.02 -6.28 5.79
CA TRP A 184 -7.22 -7.70 5.50
C TRP A 184 -6.84 -8.64 6.65
N ASN A 185 -6.67 -8.17 7.89
CA ASN A 185 -6.68 -9.09 9.03
C ASN A 185 -8.01 -9.83 9.10
N THR A 186 -9.10 -9.21 8.63
CA THR A 186 -10.44 -9.78 8.62
C THR A 186 -11.14 -9.62 7.28
N ARG A 187 -12.13 -10.48 7.05
CA ARG A 187 -13.06 -10.45 5.91
C ARG A 187 -14.49 -10.44 6.38
N LEU A 188 -15.35 -9.74 5.66
CA LEU A 188 -16.79 -9.76 5.92
C LEU A 188 -17.40 -11.03 5.31
N LEU A 189 -17.62 -12.05 6.14
CA LEU A 189 -18.20 -13.32 5.72
C LEU A 189 -19.56 -13.50 6.38
N ASN A 190 -20.61 -13.59 5.56
CA ASN A 190 -22.00 -13.71 6.02
C ASN A 190 -22.42 -12.57 6.97
N GLY A 191 -21.91 -11.35 6.73
CA GLY A 191 -22.21 -10.17 7.54
C GLY A 191 -21.45 -10.10 8.87
N VAL A 192 -20.45 -10.97 9.09
CA VAL A 192 -19.62 -10.99 10.30
C VAL A 192 -18.15 -10.89 9.90
N TRP A 193 -17.40 -10.02 10.58
CA TRP A 193 -15.96 -9.94 10.42
C TRP A 193 -15.30 -11.19 11.01
N GLN A 194 -14.55 -11.90 10.17
CA GLN A 194 -13.83 -13.12 10.57
C GLN A 194 -12.36 -12.99 10.17
N PRO A 195 -11.41 -13.55 10.94
CA PRO A 195 -10.01 -13.56 10.57
C PRO A 195 -9.79 -14.12 9.17
N THR A 196 -9.01 -13.41 8.36
CA THR A 196 -8.68 -13.81 6.98
C THR A 196 -7.87 -15.09 6.94
N PHE A 197 -6.97 -15.26 7.92
CA PHE A 197 -6.04 -16.38 8.02
C PHE A 197 -6.34 -17.17 9.30
N PRO A 198 -7.32 -18.09 9.28
CA PRO A 198 -7.84 -18.74 10.48
C PRO A 198 -6.86 -19.65 11.23
N LYS A 199 -5.70 -19.97 10.63
CA LYS A 199 -4.64 -20.77 11.25
C LYS A 199 -3.44 -19.93 11.71
N ALA A 200 -3.42 -18.64 11.37
CA ALA A 200 -2.31 -17.77 11.66
C ALA A 200 -2.35 -17.27 13.11
N ARG A 201 -1.16 -17.02 13.66
CA ARG A 201 -0.99 -16.14 14.82
C ARG A 201 -0.95 -14.69 14.33
N TYR A 202 -1.78 -13.82 14.89
CA TYR A 202 -1.76 -12.39 14.60
C TYR A 202 -0.95 -11.66 15.65
N LEU A 203 0.27 -11.23 15.29
CA LEU A 203 1.18 -10.56 16.20
C LEU A 203 0.86 -9.06 16.22
N PHE A 204 0.34 -8.58 17.35
CA PHE A 204 0.05 -7.17 17.58
C PHE A 204 1.00 -6.64 18.67
N GLY A 205 1.69 -5.53 18.40
CA GLY A 205 2.55 -4.91 19.41
C GLY A 205 1.77 -4.56 20.69
N GLU A 206 2.27 -4.93 21.86
CA GLU A 206 1.63 -4.62 23.14
C GLU A 206 1.41 -3.12 23.33
N THR A 207 2.42 -2.31 22.98
CA THR A 207 2.35 -0.85 23.03
C THR A 207 1.36 -0.29 22.01
N GLU A 208 1.30 -0.85 20.80
CA GLU A 208 0.31 -0.49 19.79
C GLU A 208 -1.11 -0.77 20.28
N TRP A 209 -1.36 -1.98 20.78
CA TRP A 209 -2.67 -2.34 21.28
C TRP A 209 -3.10 -1.48 22.46
N ALA A 210 -2.18 -1.20 23.39
CA ALA A 210 -2.44 -0.33 24.53
C ALA A 210 -2.86 1.09 24.10
N HIS A 211 -2.28 1.61 23.01
CA HIS A 211 -2.61 2.91 22.44
C HIS A 211 -3.94 2.89 21.66
N TRP A 212 -4.05 2.01 20.66
CA TRP A 212 -5.17 2.04 19.69
C TRP A 212 -6.51 1.58 20.25
N ARG A 213 -6.52 0.74 21.30
CA ARG A 213 -7.77 0.30 21.92
C ARG A 213 -8.51 1.42 22.68
N VAL A 214 -7.84 2.54 22.95
CA VAL A 214 -8.43 3.68 23.69
C VAL A 214 -8.47 4.98 22.88
N GLU A 215 -7.68 5.11 21.82
CA GLU A 215 -7.70 6.29 20.96
C GLU A 215 -9.02 6.43 20.18
N PRO A 216 -9.52 7.66 19.94
CA PRO A 216 -10.65 7.88 19.07
C PRO A 216 -10.36 7.40 17.64
N GLN A 217 -11.22 6.51 17.15
CA GLN A 217 -11.03 5.93 15.82
C GLN A 217 -11.58 6.85 14.72
N VAL A 218 -10.77 7.82 14.31
CA VAL A 218 -11.15 8.84 13.31
C VAL A 218 -11.45 8.25 11.93
N TYR A 219 -10.92 7.07 11.61
CA TYR A 219 -11.12 6.39 10.32
C TYR A 219 -12.25 5.34 10.34
N GLY A 220 -13.12 5.32 11.34
CA GLY A 220 -14.15 4.29 11.49
C GLY A 220 -13.73 3.22 12.50
N ASP A 221 -14.50 2.14 12.64
CA ASP A 221 -14.28 1.13 13.68
C ASP A 221 -13.19 0.11 13.32
N VAL A 222 -11.97 0.59 13.10
CA VAL A 222 -10.78 -0.22 12.77
C VAL A 222 -10.55 -1.35 13.80
N VAL A 223 -10.70 -1.06 15.10
CA VAL A 223 -10.59 -2.06 16.16
C VAL A 223 -11.69 -3.11 16.00
N GLY A 224 -12.96 -2.70 15.91
CA GLY A 224 -14.08 -3.64 15.86
C GLY A 224 -14.14 -4.45 14.56
N ASP A 225 -13.71 -3.88 13.44
CA ASP A 225 -13.74 -4.57 12.16
C ASP A 225 -12.46 -5.33 11.81
N SER A 226 -11.28 -4.91 12.27
CA SER A 226 -9.99 -5.46 11.80
C SER A 226 -9.12 -6.10 12.87
N ILE A 227 -9.34 -5.81 14.16
CA ILE A 227 -8.43 -6.26 15.25
C ILE A 227 -9.16 -7.17 16.23
N GLN A 228 -10.28 -6.70 16.78
CA GLN A 228 -11.07 -7.40 17.79
C GLN A 228 -11.52 -8.80 17.32
N PRO A 229 -11.93 -9.03 16.06
CA PRO A 229 -12.30 -10.37 15.61
C PRO A 229 -11.16 -11.40 15.69
N CYS A 230 -9.90 -10.97 15.51
CA CYS A 230 -8.73 -11.84 15.68
C CYS A 230 -8.46 -12.15 17.16
N ILE A 231 -8.69 -11.18 18.04
CA ILE A 231 -8.62 -11.37 19.50
C ILE A 231 -9.71 -12.34 19.97
N ASP A 232 -10.95 -12.11 19.55
CA ASP A 232 -12.12 -12.92 19.93
C ASP A 232 -12.00 -14.37 19.43
N ALA A 233 -11.36 -14.58 18.28
CA ALA A 233 -11.04 -15.90 17.75
C ALA A 233 -9.88 -16.60 18.49
N GLY A 234 -9.21 -15.91 19.42
CA GLY A 234 -8.04 -16.45 20.14
C GLY A 234 -6.79 -16.59 19.27
N LEU A 235 -6.73 -15.87 18.13
CA LEU A 235 -5.61 -15.90 17.20
C LEU A 235 -4.60 -14.77 17.41
N ALA A 236 -4.97 -13.72 18.16
CA ALA A 236 -4.09 -12.60 18.46
C ALA A 236 -3.10 -12.92 19.58
N GLU A 237 -1.84 -12.54 19.36
CA GLU A 237 -0.75 -12.60 20.32
C GLU A 237 -0.20 -11.18 20.50
N LEU A 238 -0.20 -10.70 21.74
CA LEU A 238 0.41 -9.41 22.05
C LEU A 238 1.90 -9.60 22.28
N VAL A 239 2.72 -8.83 21.57
CA VAL A 239 4.18 -9.04 21.53
C VAL A 239 4.95 -7.77 21.89
N GLN A 240 6.16 -7.94 22.44
CA GLN A 240 7.10 -6.82 22.60
C GLN A 240 7.62 -6.37 21.23
N SER A 241 7.98 -5.10 21.09
CA SER A 241 8.47 -4.53 19.82
C SER A 241 9.85 -5.03 19.40
N ASP A 242 10.53 -5.79 20.24
CA ASP A 242 11.83 -6.45 19.99
C ASP A 242 11.73 -7.99 19.95
N MET A 243 10.53 -8.53 19.73
CA MET A 243 10.30 -9.98 19.68
C MET A 243 11.16 -10.66 18.61
N GLN A 244 11.87 -11.72 19.01
CA GLN A 244 12.44 -12.71 18.08
C GLN A 244 11.36 -13.72 17.70
N LEU A 245 10.98 -13.78 16.42
CA LEU A 245 9.96 -14.73 15.95
C LEU A 245 10.56 -16.13 15.71
N ASN A 246 11.72 -16.17 15.05
CA ASN A 246 12.52 -17.37 14.80
C ASN A 246 13.99 -16.96 14.58
N ASP A 247 14.89 -17.88 14.26
CA ASP A 247 16.33 -17.58 14.10
C ASP A 247 16.65 -16.54 13.01
N ALA A 248 15.75 -16.35 12.04
CA ALA A 248 15.96 -15.45 10.91
C ALA A 248 15.16 -14.15 11.00
N ILE A 249 14.05 -14.11 11.76
CA ILE A 249 13.09 -13.00 11.76
C ILE A 249 12.89 -12.46 13.18
N TRP A 250 13.02 -11.14 13.32
CA TRP A 250 12.74 -10.42 14.56
C TRP A 250 12.17 -9.03 14.29
N LEU A 251 11.60 -8.43 15.33
CA LEU A 251 11.08 -7.06 15.29
C LEU A 251 12.17 -6.10 15.80
N GLU A 252 12.35 -4.97 15.12
CA GLU A 252 13.19 -3.86 15.59
C GLU A 252 12.30 -2.67 15.97
N PRO A 253 12.33 -2.20 17.23
CA PRO A 253 11.54 -1.04 17.64
C PRO A 253 11.92 0.21 16.85
N THR A 254 10.96 0.78 16.13
CA THR A 254 11.11 2.01 15.35
C THR A 254 10.00 3.02 15.67
N PRO A 255 9.81 3.39 16.96
CA PRO A 255 8.71 4.26 17.38
C PRO A 255 8.80 5.67 16.81
N GLY A 256 7.64 6.31 16.68
CA GLY A 256 7.51 7.71 16.28
C GLY A 256 6.29 7.93 15.41
N HIS A 257 6.17 7.13 14.34
CA HIS A 257 4.96 7.10 13.52
C HIS A 257 3.75 6.71 14.39
N THR A 258 3.87 5.58 15.10
CA THR A 258 3.02 5.23 16.23
C THR A 258 3.88 4.84 17.44
N PRO A 259 3.33 4.82 18.67
CA PRO A 259 4.13 4.60 19.88
C PRO A 259 4.82 3.22 19.96
N GLY A 260 4.22 2.19 19.39
CA GLY A 260 4.73 0.81 19.37
C GLY A 260 5.14 0.32 17.98
N HIS A 261 5.29 1.24 17.01
CA HIS A 261 5.76 0.92 15.66
C HIS A 261 7.07 0.14 15.70
N HIS A 262 7.16 -0.90 14.85
CA HIS A 262 8.37 -1.69 14.67
C HIS A 262 8.57 -2.08 13.21
N SER A 263 9.83 -2.23 12.83
CA SER A 263 10.24 -2.77 11.53
C SER A 263 10.49 -4.27 11.66
N VAL A 264 10.38 -5.01 10.56
CA VAL A 264 10.63 -6.47 10.54
C VAL A 264 11.98 -6.73 9.91
N CYS A 265 12.89 -7.30 10.67
CA CYS A 265 14.23 -7.67 10.22
C CYS A 265 14.26 -9.13 9.79
N ILE A 266 15.02 -9.40 8.72
CA ILE A 266 15.23 -10.73 8.14
C ILE A 266 16.72 -10.92 7.94
N SER A 267 17.30 -11.99 8.47
CA SER A 267 18.68 -12.39 8.23
C SER A 267 18.78 -13.88 7.95
N SER A 268 19.39 -14.24 6.83
CA SER A 268 19.60 -15.65 6.47
C SER A 268 20.75 -15.75 5.48
N GLY A 269 21.59 -16.79 5.61
CA GLY A 269 22.71 -17.01 4.69
C GLY A 269 23.79 -15.91 4.68
N GLY A 270 23.80 -15.01 5.66
CA GLY A 270 24.69 -13.83 5.68
C GLY A 270 24.18 -12.66 4.83
N GLU A 271 22.91 -12.70 4.43
CA GLU A 271 22.20 -11.61 3.76
C GLU A 271 21.15 -11.04 4.72
N ASP A 272 20.95 -9.73 4.66
CA ASP A 272 20.06 -9.00 5.57
C ASP A 272 19.05 -8.15 4.79
N ALA A 273 17.82 -8.09 5.31
CA ALA A 273 16.77 -7.20 4.85
C ALA A 273 15.96 -6.65 6.02
N ILE A 274 15.31 -5.52 5.77
CA ILE A 274 14.40 -4.89 6.73
C ILE A 274 13.19 -4.32 6.02
N ILE A 275 12.00 -4.74 6.45
CA ILE A 275 10.72 -4.16 6.06
C ILE A 275 10.45 -3.01 7.03
N THR A 276 10.37 -1.79 6.51
CA THR A 276 10.43 -0.60 7.35
C THR A 276 9.17 -0.37 8.17
N GLY A 277 8.02 -0.90 7.75
CA GLY A 277 6.73 -0.32 8.16
C GLY A 277 6.65 1.14 7.71
N ASP A 278 5.97 1.94 8.50
CA ASP A 278 5.73 3.36 8.24
C ASP A 278 6.77 4.29 8.88
N LEU A 279 7.95 3.75 9.16
CA LEU A 279 9.13 4.56 9.45
C LEU A 279 9.31 5.67 8.41
N CYS A 280 9.13 5.33 7.12
CA CYS A 280 9.08 6.25 5.99
C CYS A 280 7.92 5.86 5.06
N HIS A 281 7.16 6.84 4.57
CA HIS A 281 6.10 6.61 3.58
C HIS A 281 6.62 6.78 2.14
N HIS A 282 7.71 7.51 1.97
CA HIS A 282 8.37 7.73 0.68
C HIS A 282 9.89 7.81 0.86
N PRO A 283 10.72 7.28 -0.07
CA PRO A 283 12.17 7.22 0.12
C PRO A 283 12.83 8.60 0.19
N ILE A 284 12.18 9.67 -0.28
CA ILE A 284 12.63 11.06 -0.09
C ILE A 284 12.85 11.42 1.38
N GLN A 285 12.15 10.76 2.32
CA GLN A 285 12.32 10.99 3.75
C GLN A 285 13.66 10.47 4.29
N PHE A 286 14.44 9.70 3.52
CA PHE A 286 15.84 9.46 3.84
C PHE A 286 16.72 10.66 3.48
N GLU A 287 16.48 11.33 2.36
CA GLU A 287 17.21 12.55 2.01
C GLU A 287 16.80 13.71 2.93
N LEU A 288 15.50 13.81 3.21
CA LEU A 288 14.87 14.89 3.95
C LEU A 288 14.15 14.35 5.19
N PRO A 289 14.86 13.81 6.20
CA PRO A 289 14.25 13.15 7.35
C PRO A 289 13.50 14.08 8.29
N HIS A 290 13.52 15.40 8.06
CA HIS A 290 12.70 16.35 8.80
C HIS A 290 11.29 16.50 8.21
N TRP A 291 11.08 16.06 6.96
CA TRP A 291 9.77 16.01 6.32
C TRP A 291 8.94 14.92 6.99
N SER A 292 8.09 15.34 7.93
CA SER A 292 7.26 14.42 8.69
C SER A 292 6.01 14.04 7.92
N SER A 293 5.48 12.86 8.21
CA SER A 293 4.19 12.48 7.68
C SER A 293 3.09 13.07 8.57
N GLU A 294 1.97 13.48 7.99
CA GLU A 294 0.80 13.91 8.75
C GLU A 294 0.36 12.87 9.80
N PRO A 295 0.28 11.56 9.47
CA PRO A 295 -0.09 10.52 10.42
C PRO A 295 0.95 10.21 11.51
N ASP A 296 2.14 10.82 11.51
CA ASP A 296 3.10 10.64 12.61
C ASP A 296 2.51 11.18 13.92
N VAL A 297 2.31 10.28 14.90
CA VAL A 297 1.80 10.57 16.26
C VAL A 297 2.79 11.42 17.03
N ASP A 298 4.09 11.10 16.96
CA ASP A 298 5.19 11.90 17.52
C ASP A 298 6.18 12.26 16.40
N LYS A 299 5.91 13.40 15.74
CA LYS A 299 6.74 13.92 14.62
C LYS A 299 8.22 14.06 15.00
N PRO A 300 8.61 14.70 16.13
CA PRO A 300 10.00 14.73 16.56
C PRO A 300 10.66 13.35 16.75
N ALA A 301 9.93 12.38 17.33
CA ALA A 301 10.43 11.02 17.48
C ALA A 301 10.59 10.33 16.13
N ALA A 302 9.61 10.45 15.22
CA ALA A 302 9.66 9.88 13.87
C ALA A 302 10.85 10.42 13.06
N ILE A 303 11.10 11.74 13.10
CA ILE A 303 12.27 12.38 12.47
C ILE A 303 13.56 11.78 13.05
N THR A 304 13.65 11.70 14.38
CA THR A 304 14.85 11.17 15.06
C THR A 304 15.08 9.71 14.68
N MET A 305 14.02 8.91 14.60
CA MET A 305 14.09 7.50 14.27
C MET A 305 14.51 7.28 12.82
N ARG A 306 13.93 8.01 11.86
CA ARG A 306 14.34 7.96 10.45
C ARG A 306 15.82 8.25 10.25
N ARG A 307 16.35 9.25 10.96
CA ARG A 307 17.79 9.56 10.92
C ARG A 307 18.63 8.42 11.50
N ARG A 308 18.28 7.91 12.67
CA ARG A 308 19.03 6.81 13.33
C ARG A 308 19.02 5.55 12.49
N PHE A 309 17.88 5.22 11.89
CA PHE A 309 17.75 4.11 10.97
C PHE A 309 18.67 4.30 9.76
N ALA A 310 18.62 5.49 9.14
CA ALA A 310 19.46 5.79 7.99
C ALA A 310 20.96 5.73 8.33
N GLU A 311 21.37 6.28 9.47
CA GLU A 311 22.74 6.22 9.98
C GLU A 311 23.21 4.77 10.24
N ARG A 312 22.30 3.90 10.68
CA ARG A 312 22.59 2.48 10.98
C ARG A 312 22.76 1.65 9.71
N TYR A 313 21.83 1.76 8.77
CA TYR A 313 21.75 0.86 7.61
C TYR A 313 22.37 1.42 6.32
N CYS A 314 22.85 2.67 6.34
CA CYS A 314 23.61 3.21 5.21
C CYS A 314 24.89 2.42 4.99
N ASP A 315 25.11 2.00 3.74
CA ASP A 315 26.28 1.21 3.33
C ASP A 315 26.43 -0.17 4.02
N ASP A 316 25.38 -0.66 4.71
CA ASP A 316 25.40 -1.89 5.52
C ASP A 316 25.01 -3.17 4.76
N HIS A 317 24.98 -3.13 3.42
CA HIS A 317 24.49 -4.23 2.55
C HIS A 317 23.07 -4.77 2.87
N THR A 318 22.33 -4.17 3.80
CA THR A 318 20.95 -4.52 4.13
C THR A 318 19.99 -4.02 3.07
N LEU A 319 19.15 -4.90 2.53
CA LEU A 319 18.08 -4.52 1.62
C LEU A 319 16.96 -3.82 2.40
N ILE A 320 16.65 -2.57 2.07
CA ILE A 320 15.55 -1.82 2.67
C ILE A 320 14.30 -2.05 1.83
N LEU A 321 13.20 -2.51 2.43
CA LEU A 321 11.90 -2.67 1.79
C LEU A 321 10.89 -1.71 2.44
N GLY A 322 10.38 -0.74 1.68
CA GLY A 322 9.46 0.27 2.19
C GLY A 322 8.00 -0.10 1.94
N THR A 323 7.20 -0.20 3.02
CA THR A 323 5.79 -0.63 2.98
C THR A 323 4.88 0.24 2.10
N HIS A 324 5.23 1.52 1.93
CA HIS A 324 4.50 2.43 1.05
C HIS A 324 5.24 2.89 -0.19
N PHE A 325 6.47 2.43 -0.38
CA PHE A 325 7.29 2.85 -1.52
C PHE A 325 6.69 2.27 -2.80
N GLY A 326 6.19 3.12 -3.69
CA GLY A 326 5.74 2.70 -5.01
C GLY A 326 6.88 2.31 -5.93
N GLY A 327 6.57 1.59 -7.01
CA GLY A 327 7.56 1.19 -8.01
C GLY A 327 8.52 0.13 -7.46
N PRO A 328 9.85 0.35 -7.42
CA PRO A 328 10.82 -0.66 -6.96
C PRO A 328 10.59 -1.20 -5.54
N SER A 329 9.91 -0.43 -4.68
CA SER A 329 9.65 -0.70 -3.25
C SER A 329 10.85 -1.00 -2.35
N CYS A 330 12.03 -1.22 -2.90
CA CYS A 330 13.23 -1.57 -2.17
C CYS A 330 14.49 -0.99 -2.82
N GLY A 331 15.58 -1.09 -2.07
CA GLY A 331 16.90 -0.72 -2.52
C GLY A 331 17.89 -0.70 -1.35
N TYR A 332 19.11 -0.31 -1.64
CA TYR A 332 20.13 -0.13 -0.61
C TYR A 332 20.26 1.34 -0.24
N LEU A 333 20.36 1.62 1.05
CA LEU A 333 20.60 2.98 1.49
C LEU A 333 22.07 3.37 1.26
N ARG A 334 22.25 4.54 0.64
CA ARG A 334 23.56 5.06 0.23
C ARG A 334 23.73 6.52 0.67
N PRO A 335 24.97 6.98 0.89
CA PRO A 335 25.22 8.37 1.28
C PRO A 335 24.90 9.32 0.12
N LEU A 336 24.29 10.46 0.45
CA LEU A 336 24.05 11.58 -0.45
C LEU A 336 24.45 12.88 0.27
N GLY A 337 25.71 13.29 0.13
CA GLY A 337 26.23 14.45 0.85
C GLY A 337 26.16 14.25 2.37
N ASN A 338 25.26 14.99 3.04
CA ASN A 338 25.01 14.90 4.48
C ASN A 338 23.68 14.18 4.82
N SER A 339 23.09 13.51 3.83
CA SER A 339 21.86 12.73 3.93
C SER A 339 22.02 11.41 3.19
N TRP A 340 20.91 10.78 2.80
CA TRP A 340 20.87 9.44 2.22
C TRP A 340 19.90 9.38 1.07
N TRP A 341 20.12 8.44 0.15
CA TRP A 341 19.16 8.10 -0.89
C TRP A 341 19.02 6.59 -1.01
N LEU A 342 17.89 6.15 -1.56
CA LEU A 342 17.61 4.74 -1.79
C LEU A 342 18.06 4.34 -3.20
N ASP A 343 19.19 3.63 -3.28
CA ASP A 343 19.67 3.04 -4.53
C ASP A 343 18.83 1.80 -4.87
N SER A 344 17.79 2.04 -5.67
CA SER A 344 16.85 1.04 -6.17
C SER A 344 17.24 0.49 -7.54
N LYS A 345 18.45 0.80 -8.02
CA LYS A 345 18.89 0.35 -9.34
C LYS A 345 18.96 -1.17 -9.39
N GLY A 346 18.26 -1.75 -10.38
CA GLY A 346 18.15 -3.20 -10.53
C GLY A 346 16.99 -3.83 -9.75
N PHE A 347 16.24 -3.04 -8.98
CA PHE A 347 15.03 -3.47 -8.27
C PHE A 347 13.74 -2.90 -8.87
N ALA A 348 13.85 -2.05 -9.89
CA ALA A 348 12.68 -1.39 -10.48
C ALA A 348 11.77 -2.36 -11.23
N ASP A 349 10.46 -2.19 -11.03
CA ASP A 349 9.45 -2.59 -12.01
C ASP A 349 9.68 -1.76 -13.27
N THR A 350 10.39 -2.31 -14.26
CA THR A 350 10.43 -1.69 -15.57
C THR A 350 9.12 -1.96 -16.31
N ASP A 351 8.06 -1.25 -15.93
CA ASP A 351 6.98 -0.95 -16.88
C ASP A 351 7.34 0.34 -17.63
N ASP A 352 8.09 0.17 -18.71
CA ASP A 352 8.49 1.21 -19.68
C ASP A 352 7.30 1.80 -20.49
N ASN A 353 6.11 1.93 -19.89
CA ASN A 353 4.87 2.34 -20.57
C ASN A 353 4.09 3.46 -19.87
N LEU A 354 4.78 4.48 -19.34
CA LEU A 354 4.15 5.79 -19.06
C LEU A 354 4.62 6.91 -20.00
N ALA A 355 5.28 6.55 -21.11
CA ALA A 355 5.45 7.44 -22.26
C ALA A 355 4.48 7.02 -23.37
N ASN A 356 3.25 7.54 -23.35
CA ASN A 356 2.37 7.85 -24.50
C ASN A 356 0.89 7.88 -24.08
N ALA A 357 0.40 9.04 -23.65
CA ALA A 357 -0.98 9.50 -23.88
C ALA A 357 -1.04 11.04 -23.80
#